data_AF-A0A448MXN1-F1
#
_entry.id   AF-A0A448MXN1-F1
#
_cell.length_a   1.000
_cell.length_b   1.000
_cell.length_c   1.000
_cell.angle_alpha   90.00
_cell.angle_beta   90.00
_cell.angle_gamma   90.00
#
_symmetry.space_group_name_H-M   'P 1'
#
loop_
_entity.id
_entity.type
_entity.pdbx_description
1 polymer ?
#
loop_
_entity_poly.entity_id
_entity_poly.type
_entity_poly.pdbx_seq_one_letter_code
_entity_poly.pdbx_strand_id
1 'polypeptide(L)'
;MARRRRNGVETIDYVAKPRQSGYRAAHLICMYSGKGVIRPVGVQLRTSAMHRWAVMVEEVSARLGVNHKQDDYTPFHKWALLWSRKLEAAELGLPSNPFR
;
A
#
# COMPACT_ATOMS: atom_id res chain seq x y z
N MET A 1 4.32 -4.99 12.14
CA MET A 1 4.24 -3.67 11.48
C MET A 1 4.98 -2.62 12.31
N ALA A 2 5.60 -1.61 11.69
CA ALA A 2 6.18 -0.48 12.43
C ALA A 2 5.09 0.59 12.60
N ARG A 3 4.36 0.53 13.72
CA ARG A 3 3.35 1.52 14.10
C ARG A 3 4.03 2.58 14.97
N ARG A 4 3.80 3.85 14.69
CA ARG A 4 4.33 4.98 15.48
C ARG A 4 3.23 5.99 15.73
N ARG A 5 3.30 6.71 16.86
CA ARG A 5 2.38 7.80 17.18
C ARG A 5 3.17 9.07 17.49
N ARG A 6 2.86 10.18 16.83
CA ARG A 6 3.49 11.49 17.07
C ARG A 6 2.45 12.59 16.88
N ASN A 7 2.39 13.55 17.80
CA ASN A 7 1.46 14.70 17.75
C ASN A 7 -0.01 14.29 17.48
N GLY A 8 -0.47 13.19 18.07
CA GLY A 8 -1.83 12.68 17.87
C GLY A 8 -2.10 11.98 16.53
N VAL A 9 -1.10 11.89 15.65
CA VAL A 9 -1.17 11.13 14.39
C VAL A 9 -0.55 9.76 14.59
N GLU A 10 -1.32 8.73 14.24
CA GLU A 10 -0.80 7.37 14.14
C GLU A 10 -0.30 7.13 12.72
N THR A 11 0.85 6.47 12.60
CA THR A 11 1.49 6.15 11.33
C THR A 11 1.76 4.66 11.24
N ILE A 12 1.41 4.06 10.10
CA ILE A 12 1.78 2.70 9.73
C ILE A 12 2.56 2.76 8.42
N ASP A 13 3.82 2.35 8.48
CA ASP A 13 4.73 2.42 7.34
C ASP A 13 4.74 1.10 6.55
N TYR A 14 3.89 1.02 5.53
CA TYR A 14 3.89 -0.08 4.57
C TYR A 14 4.89 0.12 3.42
N VAL A 15 5.65 1.22 3.41
CA VAL A 15 6.78 1.34 2.47
C VAL A 15 7.96 0.56 3.04
N ALA A 16 8.32 0.81 4.30
CA ALA A 16 9.41 0.09 4.98
C ALA A 16 9.03 -1.36 5.32
N LYS A 17 7.75 -1.64 5.61
CA LYS A 17 7.25 -2.99 5.91
C LYS A 17 5.99 -3.29 5.08
N PRO A 18 6.13 -3.60 3.77
CA PRO A 18 5.02 -3.89 2.88
C PRO A 18 4.15 -5.05 3.39
N ARG A 19 2.88 -5.08 2.96
CA ARG A 19 2.04 -6.27 3.18
C ARG A 19 2.57 -7.44 2.36
N GLN A 20 2.19 -8.66 2.75
CA GLN A 20 2.58 -9.89 2.04
C GLN A 20 2.19 -9.88 0.55
N SER A 21 1.08 -9.22 0.20
CA SER A 21 0.64 -9.03 -1.18
C SER A 21 1.53 -8.10 -2.02
N GLY A 22 2.46 -7.36 -1.40
CA GLY A 22 3.24 -6.31 -2.04
C GLY A 22 2.64 -4.91 -1.92
N TYR A 23 1.53 -4.74 -1.20
CA TYR A 23 0.95 -3.41 -0.97
C TYR A 23 1.91 -2.49 -0.20
N ARG A 24 2.12 -1.28 -0.75
CA ARG A 24 2.98 -0.22 -0.19
C ARG A 24 2.23 1.11 -0.12
N ALA A 25 2.34 1.80 1.02
CA ALA A 25 1.85 3.15 1.30
C ALA A 25 2.33 3.60 2.69
N ALA A 26 2.39 4.91 2.94
CA ALA A 26 2.42 5.42 4.31
C ALA A 26 0.98 5.72 4.74
N HIS A 27 0.49 5.05 5.78
CA HIS A 27 -0.85 5.29 6.33
C HIS A 27 -0.74 6.22 7.52
N LEU A 28 -1.52 7.29 7.51
CA LEU A 28 -1.67 8.24 8.59
C LEU A 28 -3.11 8.18 9.08
N ILE A 29 -3.30 8.02 10.38
CA ILE A 29 -4.61 8.14 11.03
C ILE A 29 -4.55 9.37 11.90
N CYS A 30 -5.29 10.41 11.51
CA CYS A 30 -5.34 11.70 12.18
C CYS A 30 -6.76 12.02 12.68
N MET A 31 -6.88 12.83 13.73
CA MET A 31 -8.16 13.35 14.17
C MET A 31 -8.42 14.68 13.46
N TYR A 32 -9.47 14.73 12.65
CA TYR A 32 -9.94 15.97 12.02
C TYR A 32 -11.05 16.59 12.86
N SER A 33 -10.90 17.86 13.21
CA SER A 33 -11.91 18.67 13.90
C SER A 33 -12.42 19.75 12.95
N GLY A 34 -13.73 19.76 12.69
CA GLY A 34 -14.36 20.79 11.87
C GLY A 34 -15.88 20.78 12.04
N LYS A 35 -16.51 21.96 12.03
CA LYS A 35 -17.96 22.14 12.24
C LYS A 35 -18.49 21.48 13.52
N GLY A 36 -17.71 21.51 14.60
CA GLY A 36 -18.08 20.91 15.89
C GLY A 36 -17.99 19.37 15.93
N VAL A 37 -17.53 18.71 14.87
CA VAL A 37 -17.38 17.25 14.81
C VAL A 37 -15.92 16.87 14.79
N ILE A 38 -15.55 15.91 15.65
CA ILE A 38 -14.22 15.31 15.70
C ILE A 38 -14.33 13.88 15.16
N ARG A 39 -13.54 13.53 14.14
CA ARG A 39 -13.54 12.17 13.54
C ARG A 39 -12.16 11.71 13.10
N PRO A 40 -11.87 10.40 13.15
CA PRO A 40 -10.65 9.86 12.57
C PRO A 40 -10.71 9.95 11.04
N VAL A 41 -9.60 10.35 10.43
CA VAL A 41 -9.40 10.39 8.98
C VAL A 41 -8.16 9.59 8.65
N GLY A 42 -8.31 8.63 7.73
CA GLY A 42 -7.19 7.89 7.15
C GLY A 42 -6.65 8.60 5.92
N VAL A 43 -5.39 9.03 5.96
CA VAL A 43 -4.66 9.59 4.82
C VAL A 43 -3.64 8.56 4.34
N GLN A 44 -3.63 8.27 3.05
CA GLN A 44 -2.69 7.32 2.45
C GLN A 44 -1.78 8.06 1.47
N LEU A 45 -0.49 8.12 1.80
CA LEU A 45 0.52 8.70 0.93
C LEU A 45 1.14 7.60 0.08
N ARG A 46 1.19 7.83 -1.23
CA ARG A 46 1.68 6.88 -2.23
C ARG A 46 2.42 7.63 -3.33
N THR A 47 3.42 7.00 -3.91
CA THR A 47 3.92 7.40 -5.23
C THR A 47 2.88 7.05 -6.32
N SER A 48 3.05 7.59 -7.52
CA SER A 48 2.19 7.25 -8.65
C SER A 48 2.30 5.76 -9.04
N ALA A 49 3.44 5.10 -8.82
CA ALA A 49 3.56 3.66 -9.11
C ALA A 49 2.85 2.81 -8.04
N MET A 50 3.01 3.13 -6.75
CA MET A 50 2.26 2.50 -5.66
C MET A 50 0.74 2.66 -5.86
N HIS A 51 0.30 3.84 -6.30
CA HIS A 51 -1.11 4.09 -6.59
C HIS A 51 -1.62 3.21 -7.75
N ARG A 52 -0.94 3.22 -8.89
CA ARG A 52 -1.31 2.39 -10.06
C ARG A 52 -1.34 0.90 -9.72
N TRP A 53 -0.36 0.42 -8.96
CA TRP A 53 -0.33 -0.96 -8.47
C TRP A 53 -1.58 -1.29 -7.63
N ALA A 54 -1.94 -0.40 -6.70
CA ALA A 54 -3.06 -0.63 -5.80
C ALA A 54 -4.42 -0.59 -6.52
N VAL A 55 -4.57 0.27 -7.53
CA VAL A 55 -5.77 0.31 -8.39
C VAL A 55 -5.90 -0.98 -9.19
N MET A 56 -4.83 -1.45 -9.81
CA MET A 56 -4.84 -2.73 -10.55
C MET A 56 -5.27 -3.90 -9.66
N VAL A 57 -4.74 -4.01 -8.43
CA VAL A 57 -5.15 -5.06 -7.49
C VAL A 57 -6.63 -4.92 -7.10
N GLU A 58 -7.12 -3.69 -6.91
CA GLU A 58 -8.54 -3.39 -6.65
C GLU A 58 -9.44 -3.85 -7.81
N GLU A 59 -9.06 -3.56 -9.06
CA GLU A 59 -9.82 -3.95 -10.25
C GLU A 59 -9.90 -5.47 -10.40
N VAL A 60 -8.78 -6.18 -10.18
CA VAL A 60 -8.78 -7.65 -10.20
C VAL A 60 -9.65 -8.20 -9.07
N SER A 61 -9.53 -7.63 -7.87
CA SER A 61 -10.35 -8.02 -6.72
C SER A 61 -11.84 -7.87 -7.00
N ALA A 62 -12.24 -6.74 -7.59
CA ALA A 62 -13.62 -6.46 -7.94
C ALA A 62 -14.16 -7.43 -9.00
N ARG A 63 -13.34 -7.81 -10.00
CA ARG A 63 -13.75 -8.76 -11.05
C ARG A 63 -13.89 -10.20 -10.55
N LEU A 64 -13.04 -10.61 -9.61
CA LEU A 64 -13.01 -11.98 -9.10
C LEU A 64 -13.86 -12.18 -7.84
N GLY A 65 -14.39 -11.12 -7.24
CA GLY A 65 -15.17 -11.18 -6.00
C GLY A 65 -14.33 -11.57 -4.77
N VAL A 66 -13.01 -11.41 -4.84
CA VAL A 66 -12.06 -11.76 -3.76
C VAL A 66 -11.27 -10.51 -3.39
N ASN A 67 -11.15 -10.20 -2.10
CA ASN A 67 -10.40 -9.03 -1.64
C ASN A 67 -8.90 -9.34 -1.57
N HIS A 68 -8.21 -9.25 -2.71
CA HIS A 68 -6.76 -9.53 -2.78
C HIS A 68 -5.86 -8.51 -2.07
N LYS A 69 -6.43 -7.53 -1.36
CA LYS A 69 -5.67 -6.62 -0.47
C LYS A 69 -5.57 -7.15 0.96
N GLN A 70 -6.47 -8.06 1.34
CA GLN A 70 -6.64 -8.50 2.73
C GLN A 70 -6.84 -10.01 2.91
N ASP A 71 -7.25 -10.74 1.86
CA ASP A 71 -7.55 -12.18 1.92
C ASP A 71 -6.30 -13.07 1.78
N ASP A 72 -6.50 -14.38 1.91
CA ASP A 72 -5.47 -15.43 1.90
C ASP A 72 -4.43 -15.29 0.79
N TYR A 73 -3.21 -15.77 1.07
CA TYR A 73 -2.10 -15.69 0.13
C TYR A 73 -2.23 -16.72 -1.01
N THR A 74 -2.70 -16.24 -2.17
CA THR A 74 -2.86 -17.02 -3.42
C THR A 74 -1.74 -16.76 -4.45
N PRO A 75 -1.66 -17.51 -5.58
CA PRO A 75 -0.70 -17.23 -6.66
C PRO A 75 -0.78 -15.79 -7.20
N PHE A 76 -1.97 -15.18 -7.20
CA PHE A 76 -2.14 -13.78 -7.57
C PHE A 76 -1.33 -12.84 -6.67
N HIS A 77 -1.34 -13.07 -5.35
CA HIS A 77 -0.58 -12.26 -4.39
C HIS A 77 0.93 -12.39 -4.59
N LYS A 78 1.41 -13.58 -4.96
CA LYS A 78 2.83 -13.79 -5.31
C LYS A 78 3.21 -12.98 -6.55
N TRP A 79 2.38 -13.00 -7.59
CA TRP A 79 2.60 -12.19 -8.79
C TRP A 79 2.54 -10.69 -8.47
N ALA A 80 1.55 -10.25 -7.69
CA ALA A 80 1.37 -8.86 -7.30
C ALA A 80 2.55 -8.34 -6.47
N LEU A 81 3.09 -9.18 -5.57
CA LEU A 81 4.31 -8.91 -4.81
C LEU A 81 5.51 -8.70 -5.74
N LEU A 82 5.75 -9.59 -6.69
CA LEU A 82 6.85 -9.47 -7.64
C LEU A 82 6.71 -8.22 -8.51
N TRP A 83 5.50 -7.89 -8.94
CA TRP A 83 5.23 -6.67 -9.68
C TRP A 83 5.49 -5.42 -8.84
N SER A 84 5.07 -5.41 -7.56
CA SER A 84 5.35 -4.30 -6.65
C SER A 84 6.85 -4.06 -6.46
N ARG A 85 7.64 -5.13 -6.30
CA ARG A 85 9.11 -5.06 -6.18
C ARG A 85 9.77 -4.55 -7.46
N LYS A 86 9.25 -4.92 -8.63
CA LYS A 86 9.75 -4.40 -9.91
C LYS A 86 9.52 -2.89 -10.03
N LEU A 87 8.34 -2.42 -9.63
CA LEU A 87 8.04 -0.99 -9.58
C LEU A 87 8.95 -0.26 -8.58
N GLU A 88 9.16 -0.84 -7.40
CA GLU A 88 10.09 -0.30 -6.40
C GLU A 88 11.52 -0.16 -6.94
N ALA A 89 12.05 -1.20 -7.58
CA ALA A 89 13.37 -1.15 -8.19
C ALA A 89 13.46 -0.02 -9.22
N ALA A 90 12.45 0.12 -10.08
CA ALA A 90 12.40 1.21 -11.06
C ALA A 90 12.33 2.60 -10.40
N GLU A 91 11.54 2.76 -9.33
CA GLU A 91 11.46 4.02 -8.55
C GLU A 91 12.79 4.39 -7.89
N LEU A 92 13.57 3.40 -7.46
CA LEU A 92 14.89 3.57 -6.86
C LEU A 92 16.03 3.68 -7.89
N GLY A 93 15.73 3.63 -9.20
CA GLY A 93 16.74 3.63 -10.26
C GLY A 93 17.58 2.34 -10.30
N LEU A 94 17.13 1.27 -9.67
CA LEU A 94 17.79 -0.03 -9.64
C LEU A 94 17.45 -0.84 -10.91
N PRO A 95 18.32 -1.79 -11.30
CA PRO A 95 18.02 -2.71 -12.39
C PRO A 95 16.72 -3.47 -12.10
N SER A 96 15.73 -3.28 -12.97
CA SER A 96 14.43 -3.94 -12.90
C SER A 96 14.32 -5.15 -13.85
N ASN A 97 15.44 -5.49 -14.51
CA ASN A 97 15.57 -6.62 -15.41
C ASN A 97 16.56 -7.64 -14.81
N PRO A 98 16.13 -8.88 -14.53
CA PRO A 98 17.03 -9.91 -13.98
C PRO A 98 18.05 -10.46 -15.00
N PHE A 99 18.01 -10.02 -16.26
CA PHE A 99 18.84 -10.53 -17.36
C PHE A 99 19.72 -9.47 -18.02
N ARG A 100 20.18 -8.46 -17.26
CA ARG A 100 21.28 -7.60 -17.70
C ARG A 100 22.55 -7.96 -16.96
#